data_AF-A0A8T4J6V4-F1
#
_entry.id   AF-A0A8T4J6V4-F1
#
_cell.length_a   1.000
_cell.length_b   1.000
_cell.length_c   1.000
_cell.angle_alpha   90.00
_cell.angle_beta   90.00
_cell.angle_gamma   90.00
#
_symmetry.space_group_name_H-M   'P 1'
#
loop_
_entity.id
_entity.type
_entity.pdbx_description
1 polymer ?
#
loop_
_entity_poly.entity_id
_entity_poly.type
_entity_poly.pdbx_seq_one_letter_code
_entity_poly.pdbx_strand_id
1 'polypeptide(L)'
;PARTDGGKRLSAATVVVQYVTIRDSRLSDSAGSVTPYSETVGSGKALVLRDGKEYAGRWERSSASGGTSFTDDEGNGISFARGPVWVALAPEP
;
A
#
# COMPACT_ATOMS: atom_id res chain seq x y z
N PRO A 1 3.88 18.68 10.91
CA PRO A 1 3.66 18.06 9.58
C PRO A 1 5.00 17.69 8.92
N ALA A 2 5.17 16.48 8.36
CA ALA A 2 6.36 16.05 7.59
C ALA A 2 6.73 16.98 6.42
N ARG A 3 8.02 17.26 6.24
CA ARG A 3 8.60 18.16 5.23
C ARG A 3 9.80 17.51 4.56
N THR A 4 10.15 17.97 3.36
CA THR A 4 11.44 17.66 2.73
C THR A 4 12.58 18.30 3.52
N ASP A 5 13.81 17.90 3.24
CA ASP A 5 15.03 18.55 3.74
C ASP A 5 15.09 20.06 3.43
N GLY A 6 14.59 20.47 2.25
CA GLY A 6 14.40 21.88 1.87
C GLY A 6 13.17 22.57 2.49
N GLY A 7 12.49 21.97 3.46
CA GLY A 7 11.37 22.57 4.20
C GLY A 7 10.01 22.56 3.48
N LYS A 8 9.91 22.05 2.25
CA LYS A 8 8.64 21.93 1.51
C LYS A 8 7.75 20.88 2.16
N ARG A 9 6.44 21.15 2.26
CA ARG A 9 5.47 20.18 2.78
C ARG A 9 5.41 18.96 1.85
N LEU A 10 5.52 17.76 2.41
CA LEU A 10 5.29 16.51 1.67
C LEU A 10 3.79 16.31 1.39
N SER A 11 3.48 15.86 0.18
CA SER A 11 2.13 15.54 -0.29
C SER A 11 2.17 14.41 -1.30
N ALA A 12 1.09 13.64 -1.39
CA ALA A 12 0.87 12.64 -2.43
C ALA A 12 -0.20 13.12 -3.42
N ALA A 13 0.02 12.84 -4.71
CA ALA A 13 -1.01 12.99 -5.73
C ALA A 13 -1.95 11.77 -5.73
N THR A 14 -1.47 10.62 -5.26
CA THR A 14 -2.26 9.40 -5.09
C THR A 14 -1.86 8.69 -3.80
N VAL A 15 -2.84 8.27 -3.01
CA VAL A 15 -2.64 7.39 -1.86
C VAL A 15 -3.31 6.07 -2.16
N VAL A 16 -2.59 4.97 -2.00
CA VAL A 16 -3.13 3.62 -2.09
C VAL A 16 -3.19 3.03 -0.69
N VAL A 17 -4.36 2.59 -0.26
CA VAL A 17 -4.50 1.68 0.89
C VAL A 17 -4.45 0.26 0.35
N GLN A 18 -3.38 -0.47 0.64
CA GLN A 18 -3.19 -1.85 0.23
C GLN A 18 -3.53 -2.75 1.43
N TYR A 19 -4.68 -3.41 1.36
CA TYR A 19 -5.12 -4.31 2.43
C TYR A 19 -4.38 -5.64 2.30
N VAL A 20 -3.64 -6.00 3.34
CA VAL A 20 -2.76 -7.18 3.39
C VAL A 20 -3.06 -8.00 4.63
N THR A 21 -2.78 -9.30 4.55
CA THR A 21 -2.71 -10.13 5.75
C THR A 21 -1.50 -9.68 6.59
N ILE A 22 -1.75 -9.43 7.88
CA ILE A 22 -0.72 -9.16 8.88
C ILE A 22 -0.77 -10.28 9.91
N ARG A 23 0.35 -10.96 10.12
CA ARG A 23 0.46 -12.04 11.08
C ARG A 23 1.77 -11.96 11.85
N ASP A 24 1.89 -12.79 12.87
CA ASP A 24 3.13 -12.96 13.59
C ASP A 24 4.25 -13.47 12.68
N SER A 25 5.41 -12.84 12.79
CA SER A 25 6.62 -13.31 12.14
C SER A 25 7.35 -14.32 13.02
N ARG A 26 8.43 -14.89 12.48
CA ARG A 26 9.40 -15.70 13.24
C ARG A 26 10.40 -14.88 14.06
N LEU A 27 10.27 -13.54 14.03
CA LEU A 27 11.20 -12.61 14.67
C LEU A 27 10.55 -12.03 15.93
N SER A 28 11.34 -11.89 16.98
CA SER A 28 10.96 -11.23 18.22
C SER A 28 12.08 -10.31 18.72
N ASP A 29 11.70 -9.28 19.47
CA ASP A 29 12.65 -8.42 20.16
C ASP A 29 13.23 -9.12 21.41
N SER A 30 14.20 -8.48 22.06
CA SER A 30 14.83 -9.02 23.28
C SER A 30 13.89 -9.11 24.48
N ALA A 31 12.75 -8.42 24.45
CA ALA A 31 11.71 -8.45 25.48
C ALA A 31 10.63 -9.52 25.19
N GLY A 32 10.71 -10.22 24.05
CA GLY A 32 9.78 -11.27 23.65
C GLY A 32 8.60 -10.79 22.80
N SER A 33 8.53 -9.51 22.42
CA SER A 33 7.47 -9.00 21.54
C SER A 33 7.68 -9.51 20.12
N VAL A 34 6.63 -10.09 19.51
CA VAL A 34 6.70 -10.58 18.13
C VAL A 34 6.68 -9.41 17.16
N THR A 35 7.58 -9.43 16.17
CA THR A 35 7.55 -8.48 15.06
C THR A 35 6.44 -8.87 14.08
N PRO A 36 5.55 -7.95 13.67
CA PRO A 36 4.53 -8.26 12.68
C PRO A 36 5.15 -8.51 11.30
N TYR A 37 4.58 -9.46 10.56
CA TYR A 37 4.88 -9.75 9.16
C TYR A 37 3.69 -9.35 8.27
N SER A 38 3.95 -8.46 7.31
CA SER A 38 2.95 -8.05 6.32
C SER A 38 3.17 -8.79 5.01
N GLU A 39 2.17 -9.54 4.56
CA GLU A 39 2.26 -10.33 3.33
C GLU A 39 2.00 -9.44 2.10
N THR A 40 3.07 -9.06 1.39
CA THR A 40 2.98 -8.11 0.26
C THR A 40 3.13 -8.77 -1.12
N VAL A 41 3.39 -10.08 -1.16
CA VAL A 41 3.36 -10.90 -2.38
C VAL A 41 2.09 -11.72 -2.33
N GLY A 42 1.29 -11.67 -3.39
CA GLY A 42 -0.06 -12.22 -3.41
C GLY A 42 -1.04 -11.26 -4.07
N SER A 43 -2.28 -11.26 -3.60
CA SER A 43 -3.31 -10.34 -4.06
C SER A 43 -4.25 -9.97 -2.93
N GLY A 44 -4.97 -8.86 -3.06
CA GLY A 44 -5.92 -8.41 -2.05
C GLY A 44 -6.72 -7.20 -2.49
N LYS A 45 -7.52 -6.65 -1.57
CA LYS A 45 -8.29 -5.42 -1.81
C LYS A 45 -7.38 -4.19 -1.76
N ALA A 46 -7.68 -3.20 -2.56
CA ALA A 46 -7.02 -1.91 -2.55
C ALA A 46 -8.05 -0.77 -2.58
N LEU A 47 -7.65 0.37 -2.03
CA LEU A 47 -8.35 1.64 -2.19
C LEU A 47 -7.39 2.66 -2.79
N VAL A 48 -7.70 3.20 -3.95
CA VAL A 48 -6.90 4.25 -4.58
C VAL A 48 -7.60 5.59 -4.38
N LEU A 49 -6.92 6.51 -3.70
CA LEU A 49 -7.40 7.85 -3.38
C LEU A 49 -6.63 8.87 -4.22
N ARG A 50 -7.32 9.58 -5.11
CA ARG A 50 -6.74 10.64 -5.96
C ARG A 50 -7.80 11.63 -6.39
N ASP A 51 -7.40 12.86 -6.68
CA ASP A 51 -8.29 13.92 -7.20
C ASP A 51 -9.57 14.14 -6.37
N GLY A 52 -9.47 13.93 -5.05
CA GLY A 52 -10.61 14.02 -4.12
C GLY A 52 -11.63 12.90 -4.22
N LYS A 53 -11.30 11.80 -4.92
CA LYS A 53 -12.17 10.64 -5.16
C LYS A 53 -11.54 9.36 -4.64
N GLU A 54 -12.42 8.39 -4.41
CA GLU A 54 -12.09 7.02 -4.01
C GLU A 54 -12.36 6.08 -5.18
N TYR A 55 -11.42 5.15 -5.41
CA TYR A 55 -11.53 4.10 -6.41
C TYR A 55 -11.25 2.76 -5.71
N ALA A 56 -12.29 1.95 -5.56
CA ALA A 56 -12.14 0.57 -5.10
C ALA A 56 -11.40 -0.26 -6.15
N GLY A 57 -10.55 -1.17 -5.70
CA GLY A 57 -9.84 -2.06 -6.60
C GLY A 57 -9.19 -3.25 -5.91
N ARG A 58 -8.36 -3.95 -6.66
CA ARG A 58 -7.53 -5.06 -6.23
C ARG A 58 -6.08 -4.75 -6.48
N TRP A 59 -5.21 -5.25 -5.61
CA TRP A 59 -3.77 -5.30 -5.87
C TRP A 59 -3.35 -6.72 -6.18
N GLU A 60 -2.33 -6.86 -7.03
CA GLU A 60 -1.64 -8.12 -7.27
C GLU A 60 -0.14 -7.89 -7.38
N ARG A 61 0.64 -8.75 -6.73
CA ARG A 61 2.09 -8.78 -6.81
C ARG A 61 2.56 -10.23 -6.85
N SER A 62 2.95 -10.70 -8.03
CA SER A 62 3.28 -12.11 -8.27
C SER A 62 4.57 -12.59 -7.61
N SER A 63 5.53 -11.69 -7.36
CA SER A 63 6.81 -12.04 -6.71
C SER A 63 7.42 -10.87 -5.94
N ALA A 64 8.36 -11.18 -5.04
CA ALA A 64 9.05 -10.18 -4.21
C ALA A 64 9.94 -9.22 -5.02
N SER A 65 10.38 -9.62 -6.22
CA SER A 65 11.12 -8.76 -7.16
C SER A 65 10.21 -8.08 -8.19
N GLY A 66 8.93 -8.48 -8.26
CA GLY A 66 7.93 -7.92 -9.17
C GLY A 66 7.30 -6.62 -8.66
N GLY A 67 6.72 -5.89 -9.61
CA GLY A 67 5.86 -4.74 -9.35
C GLY A 67 4.49 -5.15 -8.82
N THR A 68 3.76 -4.19 -8.26
CA THR A 68 2.37 -4.36 -7.83
C THR A 68 1.44 -3.69 -8.84
N SER A 69 0.47 -4.44 -9.35
CA SER A 69 -0.59 -3.95 -10.23
C SER A 69 -1.81 -3.58 -9.42
N PHE A 70 -2.55 -2.55 -9.85
CA PHE A 70 -3.82 -2.16 -9.26
C PHE A 70 -4.90 -2.14 -10.33
N THR A 71 -5.97 -2.90 -10.13
CA THR A 71 -7.07 -3.04 -11.10
C THR A 71 -8.42 -2.78 -10.45
N ASP A 72 -9.41 -2.36 -11.24
CA ASP A 72 -10.80 -2.35 -10.81
C ASP A 72 -11.40 -3.77 -10.81
N ASP A 73 -12.69 -3.88 -10.47
CA ASP A 73 -13.40 -5.16 -10.42
C ASP A 73 -13.62 -5.79 -11.81
N GLU A 74 -13.45 -5.02 -12.88
CA GLU A 74 -13.49 -5.50 -14.27
C GLU A 74 -12.10 -5.95 -14.77
N GLY A 75 -11.06 -5.75 -13.97
CA GLY A 75 -9.68 -6.08 -14.31
C GLY A 75 -8.94 -4.98 -15.09
N ASN A 76 -9.55 -3.81 -15.29
CA ASN A 76 -8.88 -2.69 -15.94
C ASN A 76 -7.91 -2.02 -14.97
N GLY A 77 -6.76 -1.54 -15.48
CA GLY A 77 -5.79 -0.83 -14.66
C GLY A 77 -6.34 0.47 -14.07
N ILE A 78 -6.22 0.64 -12.75
CA ILE A 78 -6.55 1.91 -12.09
C ILE A 78 -5.42 2.89 -12.36
N SER A 79 -5.72 3.96 -13.08
CA SER A 79 -4.75 5.02 -13.33
C SER A 79 -4.39 5.77 -12.04
N PHE A 80 -3.18 6.32 -11.98
CA PHE A 80 -2.75 7.22 -10.90
C PHE A 80 -2.71 8.67 -11.39
N ALA A 81 -2.83 9.62 -10.45
CA ALA A 81 -2.57 11.02 -10.75
C ALA A 81 -1.07 11.25 -10.96
N ARG A 82 -0.69 12.21 -11.81
CA ARG A 82 0.71 12.54 -12.04
C ARG A 82 1.31 13.16 -10.76
N GLY A 83 2.25 12.46 -10.14
CA GLY A 83 2.97 12.95 -8.97
C GLY A 83 3.37 11.83 -8.00
N PRO A 84 3.76 12.18 -6.76
CA PRO A 84 4.14 11.19 -5.76
C PRO A 84 2.97 10.27 -5.41
N VAL A 85 3.27 8.98 -5.28
CA VAL A 85 2.33 7.94 -4.84
C VAL A 85 2.77 7.45 -3.47
N TRP A 86 1.84 7.39 -2.51
CA TRP A 86 2.06 6.73 -1.23
C TRP A 86 1.26 5.44 -1.18
N VAL A 87 1.89 4.36 -0.71
CA VAL A 87 1.23 3.08 -0.47
C VAL A 87 1.25 2.83 1.03
N ALA A 88 0.08 2.76 1.64
CA ALA A 88 -0.12 2.42 3.04
C ALA A 88 -0.57 0.96 3.13
N LEU A 89 0.19 0.14 3.84
CA LEU A 89 -0.23 -1.21 4.17
C LEU A 89 -1.20 -1.16 5.35
N ALA A 90 -2.37 -1.76 5.21
CA ALA A 90 -3.38 -1.87 6.26
C ALA A 90 -3.78 -3.34 6.44
N PRO A 91 -4.16 -3.77 7.65
CA PRO A 91 -4.72 -5.11 7.84
C PRO A 91 -6.00 -5.26 7.02
N GLU A 92 -6.18 -6.41 6.40
CA GLU A 92 -7.44 -6.75 5.75
C GLU A 92 -8.61 -6.66 6.76
N PRO A 93 -9.77 -6.13 6.34
CA PRO A 93 -10.95 -5.97 7.20
C PRO A 93 -11.63 -7.30 7.54
#